data_AF-A0A1F4DWY4-F1
#
_entry.id   AF-A0A1F4DWY4-F1
#
_cell.length_a   1.000
_cell.length_b   1.000
_cell.length_c   1.000
_cell.angle_alpha   90.00
_cell.angle_beta   90.00
_cell.angle_gamma   90.00
#
_symmetry.space_group_name_H-M   'P 1'
#
loop_
_entity.id
_entity.type
_entity.pdbx_description
1 polymer ?
#
loop_
_entity_poly.entity_id
_entity_poly.type
_entity_poly.pdbx_seq_one_letter_code
_entity_poly.pdbx_strand_id
1 'polypeptide(L)' 'MLALRLEKDLEARVAKIAAAKGSNKSAVVREAVIRYLEDQEDIALAQRARRARGKAKTIAEVRKALGLDR' A
#
# COMPACT_ATOMS: atom_id res chain seq x y z
N MET A 1 -22.40 -8.22 -7.40
CA MET A 1 -21.26 -8.90 -8.06
C MET A 1 -20.69 -7.91 -9.06
N LEU A 2 -19.40 -7.58 -9.01
CA LEU A 2 -18.77 -6.62 -9.93
C LEU A 2 -18.18 -7.38 -11.12
N ALA A 3 -18.61 -7.05 -12.34
CA ALA A 3 -18.04 -7.61 -13.57
C ALA A 3 -16.96 -6.65 -14.09
N LEU A 4 -15.74 -7.16 -14.23
CA LEU A 4 -14.58 -6.41 -14.71
C LEU A 4 -14.04 -7.08 -15.96
N ARG A 5 -13.80 -6.28 -17.00
CA ARG A 5 -13.09 -6.75 -18.19
C ARG A 5 -11.60 -6.55 -17.97
N LEU A 6 -10.84 -7.65 -18.03
CA LEU A 6 -9.38 -7.62 -17.95
C LEU A 6 -8.81 -7.86 -19.35
N GLU A 7 -7.66 -7.27 -19.63
CA GLU A 7 -6.85 -7.67 -20.77
C GLU A 7 -6.35 -9.10 -20.61
N LYS A 8 -6.14 -9.81 -21.72
CA LYS A 8 -5.79 -11.25 -21.71
C LYS A 8 -4.54 -11.53 -20.87
N ASP A 9 -3.52 -10.69 -20.99
CA ASP A 9 -2.26 -10.87 -20.27
C ASP A 9 -2.44 -10.68 -18.77
N LEU A 10 -3.24 -9.68 -18.36
CA LEU A 10 -3.55 -9.44 -16.97
C LEU A 10 -4.38 -10.59 -16.38
N GLU A 11 -5.36 -11.09 -17.13
CA GLU A 11 -6.15 -12.24 -16.72
C GLU A 11 -5.28 -13.49 -16.53
N ALA A 12 -4.32 -13.74 -17.44
CA ALA A 12 -3.37 -14.85 -17.32
C ALA A 12 -2.49 -14.73 -16.07
N ARG A 13 -2.02 -13.52 -15.76
CA ARG A 13 -1.23 -13.26 -14.53
C ARG A 13 -2.04 -13.52 -13.27
N VAL A 14 -3.28 -13.04 -13.22
CA VAL A 14 -4.21 -13.30 -12.10
C VAL A 14 -4.48 -14.79 -11.95
N ALA A 15 -4.71 -15.50 -13.07
CA ALA A 15 -4.94 -16.94 -13.07
C ALA A 15 -3.74 -17.72 -12.51
N LYS A 16 -2.51 -17.34 -12.89
CA LYS A 16 -1.28 -17.96 -12.38
C LYS A 16 -1.13 -17.79 -10.87
N ILE A 17 -1.41 -16.59 -10.35
CA ILE A 17 -1.36 -16.32 -8.90
C ILE A 17 -2.44 -17.12 -8.17
N ALA A 18 -3.67 -17.14 -8.71
CA ALA A 18 -4.77 -17.90 -8.13
C ALA A 18 -4.43 -19.39 -8.03
N ALA A 19 -3.90 -19.98 -9.12
CA ALA A 19 -3.47 -21.38 -9.14
C ALA A 19 -2.36 -21.66 -8.10
N ALA A 20 -1.34 -20.80 -8.01
CA ALA A 20 -0.26 -20.96 -7.04
C ALA A 20 -0.74 -20.87 -5.58
N LYS A 21 -1.78 -20.07 -5.31
CA LYS A 21 -2.38 -19.91 -3.97
C LYS A 21 -3.47 -20.94 -3.65
N GLY A 22 -3.86 -21.80 -4.60
CA GLY A 22 -5.04 -22.67 -4.45
C GLY A 22 -6.35 -21.88 -4.31
N SER A 23 -6.43 -20.68 -4.89
CA SER A 23 -7.60 -19.79 -4.81
C SER A 23 -8.25 -19.61 -6.19
N ASN A 24 -9.32 -18.79 -6.23
CA ASN A 24 -9.94 -18.37 -7.50
C ASN A 24 -9.51 -16.95 -7.91
N LYS A 25 -9.73 -16.59 -9.17
CA LYS A 25 -9.37 -15.27 -9.74
C LYS A 25 -10.05 -14.11 -8.99
N SER A 26 -11.31 -14.29 -8.59
CA SER A 26 -12.09 -13.26 -7.88
C SER A 26 -11.47 -12.92 -6.52
N ALA A 27 -10.97 -13.91 -5.79
CA ALA A 27 -10.26 -13.71 -4.54
C ALA A 27 -8.96 -12.91 -4.73
N VAL A 28 -8.17 -13.25 -5.75
CA VAL A 28 -6.93 -12.53 -6.08
C VAL A 28 -7.20 -11.09 -6.49
N VAL A 29 -8.22 -10.86 -7.34
CA VAL A 29 -8.59 -9.50 -7.76
C VAL A 29 -9.09 -8.68 -6.57
N ARG A 30 -9.88 -9.27 -5.68
CA ARG A 30 -10.35 -8.61 -4.45
C ARG A 30 -9.17 -8.21 -3.56
N GLU A 31 -8.24 -9.12 -3.32
CA GLU A 31 -7.03 -8.85 -2.55
C GLU A 31 -6.21 -7.71 -3.19
N ALA A 32 -6.05 -7.71 -4.51
CA ALA A 32 -5.34 -6.66 -5.22
C ALA A 32 -6.00 -5.28 -5.09
N VAL A 33 -7.34 -5.22 -5.13
CA VAL A 33 -8.09 -3.96 -4.93
C VAL A 33 -7.93 -3.45 -3.50
N ILE A 34 -8.01 -4.32 -2.49
CA ILE A 34 -7.80 -3.94 -1.09
C ILE A 34 -6.41 -3.33 -0.91
N ARG A 35 -5.37 -4.02 -1.38
CA ARG A 35 -3.99 -3.51 -1.29
C ARG A 35 -3.80 -2.18 -2.01
N TYR A 36 -4.41 -2.02 -3.19
CA TYR A 36 -4.36 -0.74 -3.90
C TYR A 36 -4.96 0.40 -3.07
N LEU A 37 -6.10 0.16 -2.39
CA LEU A 37 -6.72 1.17 -1.54
C LEU A 37 -5.83 1.50 -0.33
N GLU A 38 -5.26 0.50 0.33
CA GLU A 38 -4.30 0.67 1.44
C GLU A 38 -3.09 1.51 0.99
N ASP A 39 -2.49 1.20 -0.16
CA ASP A 39 -1.36 1.96 -0.70
C ASP A 39 -1.72 3.43 -0.97
N GLN A 40 -2.95 3.70 -1.46
CA GLN A 40 -3.42 5.07 -1.69
C GLN A 40 -3.65 5.83 -0.38
N GLU A 41 -4.16 5.16 0.66
CA GLU A 41 -4.34 5.74 1.99
C GLU A 41 -2.98 6.10 2.61
N ASP A 42 -1.98 5.22 2.48
CA ASP A 42 -0.62 5.48 2.92
C ASP A 42 0.02 6.67 2.20
N ILE A 43 -0.15 6.76 0.88
CA ILE A 43 0.30 7.93 0.10
C ILE A 43 -0.38 9.20 0.60
N ALA A 44 -1.68 9.16 0.83
CA ALA A 44 -2.43 10.32 1.32
C ALA A 44 -1.94 10.76 2.71
N LEU A 45 -1.69 9.80 3.61
CA LEU A 45 -1.15 10.07 4.95
C LEU A 45 0.25 10.70 4.86
N ALA A 46 1.14 10.13 4.04
CA ALA A 46 2.48 10.65 3.82
C ALA A 46 2.46 12.08 3.26
N GLN A 47 1.55 12.37 2.31
CA GLN A 47 1.37 13.72 1.78
C GLN A 47 0.87 14.69 2.84
N ARG A 48 -0.08 14.29 3.69
CA ARG A 48 -0.56 15.11 4.81
C ARG A 48 0.57 15.42 5.79
N ALA A 49 1.35 14.40 6.20
CA ALA A 49 2.51 14.58 7.06
C ALA A 49 3.55 15.53 6.44
N ARG A 50 3.80 15.41 5.14
CA ARG A 50 4.71 16.32 4.41
C ARG A 50 4.20 17.75 4.37
N ARG A 51 2.89 17.97 4.19
CA ARG A 51 2.28 19.32 4.19
C ARG A 51 2.25 19.93 5.59
N ALA A 52 2.03 19.10 6.62
CA ALA A 52 2.05 19.50 8.02
C ALA A 52 3.47 19.65 8.60
N ARG A 53 4.51 19.50 7.77
CA ARG A 53 5.90 19.53 8.23
C ARG A 53 6.25 20.90 8.79
N GLY A 54 6.51 20.95 10.10
CA GLY A 54 7.13 22.10 10.76
C GLY A 54 8.62 22.25 10.39
N LYS A 55 9.35 23.11 11.10
CA LYS A 55 10.81 23.28 10.89
C LYS A 55 11.54 21.94 10.89
N ALA A 56 12.45 21.76 9.94
CA ALA A 56 13.33 20.60 9.90
C ALA A 56 14.17 20.56 11.19
N LYS A 57 14.23 19.38 11.81
CA LYS A 57 15.07 19.10 12.98
C LYS A 57 16.16 18.13 12.59
N THR A 58 17.35 18.31 13.14
CA THR A 58 18.45 17.36 13.03
C THR A 58 18.13 16.07 13.77
N ILE A 59 18.80 14.98 13.39
CA ILE A 59 18.62 13.70 14.10
C ILE A 59 18.95 13.82 15.59
N ALA A 60 19.94 14.63 15.96
CA ALA A 60 20.32 14.89 17.35
C ALA A 60 19.19 15.58 18.14
N GLU A 61 18.57 16.62 17.57
CA GLU A 61 17.43 17.31 18.20
C GLU A 61 16.22 16.38 18.38
N VAL A 62 15.97 15.50 17.40
CA VAL A 62 14.88 14.52 17.47
C VAL A 62 15.15 13.46 18.54
N ARG A 63 16.37 12.90 18.61
CA ARG A 63 16.74 11.91 19.63
C ARG A 63 16.62 12.49 21.04
N LYS A 64 17.06 13.73 21.25
CA LYS A 64 16.90 14.45 22.52
C LYS A 64 15.43 14.63 22.89
N ALA A 65 14.60 15.09 21.95
CA ALA A 65 13.18 15.32 22.19
C ALA A 65 12.40 14.02 22.50
N LEU A 66 12.85 12.87 21.99
CA LEU A 66 12.25 11.56 22.23
C LEU A 66 12.89 10.79 23.39
N GLY A 67 13.88 11.36 24.07
CA GLY A 67 14.57 10.71 25.20
C GLY A 67 15.45 9.52 24.81
N LEU A 68 15.94 9.50 23.56
CA LEU A 68 16.72 8.40 22.97
C LEU A 68 18.25 8.58 23.09
N ASP A 69 18.71 9.57 23.86
CA ASP A 69 20.14 9.87 24.11
C ASP A 69 20.69 9.20 25.38
N ARG A 70 20.02 8.13 25.85
CA ARG A 70 20.49 7.31 26.98
C ARG A 70 21.50 6.27 26.53
#